data_AF-A0A6S7ANZ4-F1
#
_entry.id   AF-A0A6S7ANZ4-F1
#
_cell.length_a   1.000
_cell.length_b   1.000
_cell.length_c   1.000
_cell.angle_alpha   90.00
_cell.angle_beta   90.00
_cell.angle_gamma   90.00
#
_symmetry.space_group_name_H-M   'P 1'
#
loop_
_entity.id
_entity.type
_entity.pdbx_description
1 polymer ?
#
loop_
_entity_poly.entity_id
_entity_poly.type
_entity_poly.pdbx_seq_one_letter_code
_entity_poly.pdbx_strand_id
1 'polypeptide(L)'
;MKLACSAVKAVFLTGLFALSAPAMAINCAKAGTAVEKLICSDKKTVAADAKLNRAYQAILKLAPDDSIRAMLVASQKRWLEARDRALDRLLRDPDGVPDDKSMGEIARELIENRIGQFQESGRGTVAPTMIRQAQQQQTFQSRFTGGAFAGYWTTCDVLPGDDVDYACFAIRHYQNNDRVCSVDESWASGAVYTKRYVANVVDGKPHVIASCSFSSADEACATVGDTKANWNRKPEAPQYVYADKPLPKLDGEIDASDDTEWVQACLTDPGYPPAQ
;
A
#
# COMPACT_ATOMS: atom_id res chain seq x y z
N MET A 1 67.79 -14.42 5.89
CA MET A 1 66.67 -13.51 5.56
C MET A 1 65.37 -14.29 5.69
N LYS A 2 64.48 -13.87 6.60
CA LYS A 2 63.18 -14.51 6.86
C LYS A 2 62.21 -14.09 5.76
N LEU A 3 61.70 -15.02 4.95
CA LEU A 3 60.54 -14.77 4.09
C LEU A 3 59.27 -15.05 4.89
N ALA A 4 58.49 -13.99 5.12
CA ALA A 4 57.19 -14.04 5.76
C ALA A 4 56.14 -14.58 4.77
N CYS A 5 55.34 -15.54 5.25
CA CYS A 5 54.22 -16.13 4.56
C CYS A 5 53.00 -15.20 4.70
N SER A 6 52.60 -14.53 3.61
CA SER A 6 51.38 -13.71 3.59
C SER A 6 50.16 -14.58 3.31
N ALA A 7 49.36 -14.84 4.35
CA ALA A 7 48.05 -15.49 4.22
C ALA A 7 47.05 -14.51 3.59
N VAL A 8 46.66 -14.77 2.34
CA VAL A 8 45.53 -14.09 1.69
C VAL A 8 44.25 -14.62 2.33
N LYS A 9 43.60 -13.82 3.16
CA LYS A 9 42.26 -14.09 3.67
C LYS A 9 41.24 -13.78 2.57
N ALA A 10 40.71 -14.82 1.93
CA ALA A 10 39.55 -14.71 1.06
C ALA A 10 38.32 -14.32 1.92
N VAL A 11 37.84 -13.09 1.75
CA VAL A 11 36.58 -12.63 2.33
C VAL A 11 35.45 -13.15 1.45
N PHE A 12 34.76 -14.19 1.92
CA PHE A 12 33.49 -14.61 1.34
C PHE A 12 32.43 -13.54 1.66
N LEU A 13 32.00 -12.78 0.66
CA LEU A 13 30.75 -12.02 0.74
C LEU A 13 29.58 -13.02 0.75
N THR A 14 29.12 -13.39 1.93
CA THR A 14 27.79 -14.00 2.10
C THR A 14 26.74 -12.93 1.84
N GLY A 15 26.14 -12.96 0.64
CA GLY A 15 24.95 -12.18 0.33
C GLY A 15 23.81 -12.59 1.28
N LEU A 16 23.33 -11.62 2.07
CA LEU A 16 22.07 -11.76 2.81
C LEU A 16 20.94 -11.76 1.78
N PHE A 17 20.56 -12.95 1.32
CA PHE A 17 19.23 -13.14 0.77
C PHE A 17 18.25 -12.88 1.91
N ALA A 18 17.47 -11.81 1.82
CA ALA A 18 16.35 -11.57 2.70
C ALA A 18 15.40 -12.76 2.57
N LEU A 19 15.45 -13.67 3.55
CA LEU A 19 14.51 -14.78 3.68
C LEU A 19 13.13 -14.17 3.90
N SER A 20 12.37 -14.01 2.82
CA SER A 20 10.96 -13.70 2.87
C SER A 20 10.28 -14.77 3.72
N ALA A 21 9.90 -14.42 4.95
CA ALA A 21 9.14 -15.30 5.83
C ALA A 21 7.89 -15.77 5.05
N PRO A 22 7.69 -17.09 4.90
CA PRO A 22 6.49 -17.57 4.23
C PRO A 22 5.28 -17.15 5.07
N ALA A 23 4.27 -16.56 4.44
CA ALA A 23 2.95 -16.45 5.03
C ALA A 23 2.35 -17.87 5.06
N MET A 24 2.87 -18.71 5.97
CA MET A 24 2.42 -20.08 6.15
C MET A 24 0.97 -20.06 6.62
N ALA A 25 0.19 -21.03 6.15
CA ALA A 25 -1.11 -21.32 6.74
C ALA A 25 -0.98 -21.48 8.27
N ILE A 26 -2.00 -21.05 9.01
CA ILE A 26 -2.04 -21.09 10.46
C ILE A 26 -1.81 -22.53 10.93
N ASN A 27 -0.86 -22.70 11.84
CA ASN A 27 -0.61 -23.97 12.49
C ASN A 27 -1.48 -24.09 13.75
N CYS A 28 -2.63 -24.76 13.62
CA CYS A 28 -3.57 -24.89 14.72
C CYS A 28 -3.03 -25.61 15.97
N ALA A 29 -2.00 -26.45 15.84
CA ALA A 29 -1.33 -27.05 16.99
C ALA A 29 -0.49 -26.04 17.79
N LYS A 30 -0.21 -24.86 17.22
CA LYS A 30 0.58 -23.78 17.81
C LYS A 30 -0.20 -22.47 17.95
N ALA A 31 -1.53 -22.49 17.76
CA ALA A 31 -2.36 -21.30 17.85
C ALA A 31 -2.23 -20.64 19.24
N GLY A 32 -1.63 -19.46 19.27
CA GLY A 32 -1.36 -18.69 20.48
C GLY A 32 -2.34 -17.54 20.67
N THR A 33 -2.75 -16.89 19.58
CA THR A 33 -3.65 -15.72 19.62
C THR A 33 -5.13 -16.11 19.66
N ALA A 34 -6.00 -15.19 20.10
CA ALA A 34 -7.44 -15.41 20.08
C ALA A 34 -7.98 -15.59 18.66
N VAL A 35 -7.45 -14.82 17.70
CA VAL A 35 -7.79 -14.92 16.27
C VAL A 35 -7.34 -16.26 15.67
N GLU A 36 -6.14 -16.74 15.98
CA GLU A 36 -5.69 -18.07 15.53
C GLU A 36 -6.57 -19.18 16.08
N LYS A 37 -6.97 -19.10 17.36
CA LYS A 37 -7.88 -20.07 17.98
C LYS A 37 -9.27 -20.03 17.35
N LEU A 38 -9.78 -18.85 17.02
CA LEU A 38 -11.02 -18.66 16.28
C LEU A 38 -10.94 -19.33 14.90
N ILE A 39 -9.89 -19.07 14.13
CA ILE A 39 -9.71 -19.69 12.81
C ILE A 39 -9.61 -21.22 12.94
N CYS A 40 -8.94 -21.71 13.98
CA CYS A 40 -8.72 -23.13 14.20
C CYS A 40 -9.93 -23.88 14.81
N SER A 41 -10.93 -23.18 15.35
CA SER A 41 -12.14 -23.81 15.88
C SER A 41 -13.15 -24.16 14.78
N ASP A 42 -13.04 -23.53 13.59
CA ASP A 42 -13.87 -23.85 12.43
C ASP A 42 -13.09 -24.54 11.31
N LYS A 43 -13.53 -25.75 10.94
CA LYS A 43 -12.85 -26.55 9.91
C LYS A 43 -12.90 -25.92 8.52
N LYS A 44 -13.96 -25.16 8.19
CA LYS A 44 -14.08 -24.50 6.88
C LYS A 44 -13.12 -23.32 6.80
N THR A 45 -12.96 -22.55 7.88
CA THR A 45 -12.01 -21.44 7.99
C THR A 45 -10.56 -21.93 7.90
N VAL A 46 -10.21 -23.05 8.55
CA VAL A 46 -8.88 -23.70 8.37
C VAL A 46 -8.64 -24.09 6.91
N ALA A 47 -9.64 -24.68 6.24
CA ALA A 47 -9.52 -25.06 4.84
C ALA A 47 -9.35 -23.84 3.91
N ALA A 48 -10.04 -22.74 4.21
CA ALA A 48 -9.91 -21.46 3.51
C ALA A 48 -8.51 -20.87 3.71
N ASP A 49 -7.97 -20.86 4.93
CA ASP A 49 -6.61 -20.37 5.22
C ASP A 49 -5.53 -21.16 4.46
N ALA A 50 -5.68 -22.49 4.39
CA ALA A 50 -4.82 -23.33 3.56
C ALA A 50 -4.93 -22.98 2.06
N LYS A 51 -6.12 -22.62 1.57
CA LYS A 51 -6.34 -22.15 0.19
C LYS A 51 -5.71 -20.78 -0.04
N LEU A 52 -5.78 -19.87 0.93
CA LEU A 52 -5.12 -18.57 0.89
C LEU A 52 -3.61 -18.70 0.75
N ASN A 53 -2.97 -19.55 1.56
CA ASN A 53 -1.53 -19.79 1.40
C ASN A 53 -1.21 -20.32 -0.01
N ARG A 54 -2.00 -21.24 -0.57
CA ARG A 54 -1.80 -21.70 -1.97
C ARG A 54 -1.94 -20.56 -2.99
N ALA A 55 -2.95 -19.71 -2.85
CA ALA A 55 -3.17 -18.56 -3.71
C ALA A 55 -2.02 -17.54 -3.61
N TYR A 56 -1.55 -17.27 -2.38
CA TYR A 56 -0.40 -16.42 -2.12
C TYR A 56 0.88 -16.97 -2.77
N GLN A 57 1.17 -18.26 -2.60
CA GLN A 57 2.32 -18.88 -3.27
C GLN A 57 2.17 -18.85 -4.80
N ALA A 58 0.95 -18.91 -5.34
CA ALA A 58 0.70 -18.81 -6.77
C ALA A 58 0.98 -17.41 -7.30
N ILE A 59 0.42 -16.36 -6.68
CA ILE A 59 0.65 -14.97 -7.13
C ILE A 59 2.13 -14.56 -7.00
N LEU A 60 2.84 -15.02 -5.96
CA LEU A 60 4.29 -14.78 -5.85
C LEU A 60 5.10 -15.37 -7.02
N LYS A 61 4.66 -16.49 -7.61
CA LYS A 61 5.32 -17.09 -8.78
C LYS A 61 5.02 -16.34 -10.08
N LEU A 62 3.95 -15.53 -10.09
CA LEU A 62 3.58 -14.70 -11.22
C LEU A 62 4.28 -13.32 -11.18
N ALA A 63 4.95 -12.98 -10.09
CA ALA A 63 5.68 -11.73 -9.98
C ALA A 63 6.77 -11.65 -11.07
N PRO A 64 6.75 -10.60 -11.92
CA PRO A 64 7.69 -10.48 -13.03
C PRO A 64 9.10 -10.05 -12.59
N ASP A 65 9.22 -9.47 -11.39
CA ASP A 65 10.49 -9.03 -10.81
C ASP A 65 10.46 -9.05 -9.28
N ASP A 66 11.64 -8.88 -8.66
CA ASP A 66 11.82 -8.91 -7.21
C ASP A 66 11.11 -7.76 -6.48
N SER A 67 10.91 -6.61 -7.13
CA SER A 67 10.24 -5.46 -6.52
C SER A 67 8.74 -5.71 -6.40
N ILE A 68 8.11 -6.25 -7.44
CA ILE A 68 6.71 -6.67 -7.40
C ILE A 68 6.54 -7.85 -6.45
N ARG A 69 7.48 -8.80 -6.43
CA ARG A 69 7.46 -9.89 -5.45
C ARG A 69 7.54 -9.36 -4.02
N ALA A 70 8.42 -8.40 -3.73
CA ALA A 70 8.53 -7.78 -2.42
C ALA A 70 7.27 -6.99 -2.03
N MET A 71 6.66 -6.28 -3.00
CA MET A 71 5.37 -5.60 -2.82
C MET A 71 4.28 -6.59 -2.41
N LEU A 72 4.13 -7.72 -3.12
CA LEU A 72 3.13 -8.76 -2.77
C LEU A 72 3.31 -9.31 -1.35
N VAL A 73 4.57 -9.49 -0.92
CA VAL A 73 4.88 -9.91 0.46
C VAL A 73 4.44 -8.85 1.46
N ALA A 74 4.71 -7.57 1.20
CA ALA A 74 4.31 -6.47 2.08
C ALA A 74 2.79 -6.32 2.14
N SER A 75 2.13 -6.42 0.99
CA SER A 75 0.67 -6.43 0.84
C SER A 75 0.03 -7.55 1.68
N GLN A 76 0.52 -8.79 1.58
CA GLN A 76 -0.02 -9.90 2.37
C GLN A 76 0.20 -9.73 3.89
N LYS A 77 1.34 -9.18 4.31
CA LYS A 77 1.59 -8.88 5.74
C LYS A 77 0.58 -7.87 6.28
N ARG A 78 0.34 -6.78 5.56
CA ARG A 78 -0.64 -5.76 5.97
C ARG A 78 -2.05 -6.33 6.04
N TRP A 79 -2.44 -7.17 5.09
CA TRP A 79 -3.73 -7.82 5.13
C TRP A 79 -3.88 -8.73 6.36
N LEU A 80 -2.86 -9.52 6.71
CA LEU A 80 -2.88 -10.36 7.91
C LEU A 80 -3.06 -9.52 9.18
N GLU A 81 -2.34 -8.40 9.28
CA GLU A 81 -2.47 -7.47 10.40
C GLU A 81 -3.87 -6.83 10.48
N ALA A 82 -4.45 -6.44 9.33
CA ALA A 82 -5.79 -5.87 9.27
C ALA A 82 -6.87 -6.90 9.64
N ARG A 83 -6.78 -8.13 9.12
CA ARG A 83 -7.65 -9.25 9.49
C ARG A 83 -7.59 -9.49 11.00
N ASP A 84 -6.39 -9.57 11.56
CA ASP A 84 -6.22 -9.87 12.98
C ASP A 84 -6.78 -8.74 13.86
N ARG A 85 -6.58 -7.47 13.48
CA ARG A 85 -7.22 -6.33 14.17
C ARG A 85 -8.74 -6.39 14.07
N ALA A 86 -9.30 -6.68 12.91
CA ALA A 86 -10.75 -6.75 12.70
C ALA A 86 -11.38 -7.85 13.55
N LEU A 87 -10.83 -9.07 13.49
CA LEU A 87 -11.34 -10.20 14.26
C LEU A 87 -11.13 -10.02 15.77
N ASP A 88 -10.03 -9.39 16.19
CA ASP A 88 -9.81 -9.06 17.60
C ASP A 88 -10.78 -7.98 18.13
N ARG A 89 -11.19 -7.01 17.30
CA ARG A 89 -12.26 -6.06 17.66
C ARG A 89 -13.58 -6.81 17.90
N LEU A 90 -13.99 -7.66 16.96
CA LEU A 90 -15.24 -8.41 17.05
C LEU A 90 -15.23 -9.43 18.21
N LEU A 91 -14.07 -10.03 18.53
CA LEU A 91 -13.94 -10.93 19.70
C LEU A 91 -14.10 -10.18 21.04
N ARG A 92 -13.76 -8.89 21.09
CA ARG A 92 -13.92 -8.03 22.27
C ARG A 92 -15.31 -7.40 22.37
N ASP A 93 -15.98 -7.23 21.23
CA ASP A 93 -17.31 -6.68 21.12
C ASP A 93 -18.21 -7.57 20.23
N PRO A 94 -18.75 -8.67 20.79
CA PRO A 94 -19.54 -9.63 20.03
C PRO A 94 -20.85 -9.05 19.48
N ASP A 95 -21.35 -7.94 20.04
CA ASP A 95 -22.55 -7.25 19.55
C ASP A 95 -22.31 -6.60 18.18
N GLY A 96 -21.05 -6.47 17.77
CA GLY A 96 -20.66 -6.03 16.42
C GLY A 96 -20.77 -7.13 15.35
N VAL A 97 -21.06 -8.38 15.72
CA VAL A 97 -21.25 -9.48 14.76
C VAL A 97 -22.70 -9.45 14.23
N PRO A 98 -22.93 -9.46 12.90
CA PRO A 98 -24.27 -9.55 12.33
C PRO A 98 -25.04 -10.79 12.83
N ASP A 99 -26.33 -10.62 13.15
CA ASP A 99 -27.20 -11.69 13.70
C ASP A 99 -27.26 -12.95 12.82
N ASP A 100 -27.03 -12.82 11.51
CA ASP A 100 -27.09 -13.90 10.53
C ASP A 100 -25.74 -14.58 10.26
N LYS A 101 -24.66 -14.15 10.92
CA LYS A 101 -23.31 -14.68 10.73
C LYS A 101 -22.65 -15.09 12.04
N SER A 102 -21.86 -16.14 11.98
CA SER A 102 -20.90 -16.46 13.04
C SER A 102 -19.56 -15.76 12.82
N MET A 103 -18.82 -15.55 13.89
CA MET A 103 -17.44 -15.05 13.83
C MET A 103 -16.53 -15.89 12.92
N GLY A 104 -16.73 -17.21 12.91
CA GLY A 104 -15.99 -18.13 12.04
C GLY A 104 -16.30 -17.90 10.55
N GLU A 105 -17.55 -17.56 10.23
CA GLU A 105 -17.96 -17.22 8.87
C GLU A 105 -17.37 -15.88 8.41
N ILE A 106 -17.37 -14.85 9.26
CA ILE A 106 -16.69 -13.57 8.96
C ILE A 106 -15.20 -13.79 8.69
N ALA A 107 -14.52 -14.55 9.57
CA ALA A 107 -13.10 -14.86 9.38
C ALA A 107 -12.85 -15.60 8.05
N ARG A 108 -13.74 -16.52 7.68
CA ARG A 108 -13.68 -17.26 6.42
C ARG A 108 -13.93 -16.35 5.21
N GLU A 109 -14.91 -15.46 5.27
CA GLU A 109 -15.21 -14.51 4.20
C GLU A 109 -14.05 -13.54 3.96
N LEU A 110 -13.43 -12.99 5.00
CA LEU A 110 -12.20 -12.19 4.87
C LEU A 110 -11.11 -12.95 4.10
N ILE A 111 -10.88 -14.21 4.47
CA ILE A 111 -9.89 -15.09 3.81
C ILE A 111 -10.27 -15.35 2.34
N GLU A 112 -11.55 -15.63 2.07
CA GLU A 112 -12.08 -15.90 0.73
C GLU A 112 -11.98 -14.66 -0.17
N ASN A 113 -12.30 -13.47 0.35
CA ASN A 113 -12.15 -12.18 -0.35
C ASN A 113 -10.69 -11.94 -0.72
N ARG A 114 -9.75 -12.21 0.20
CA ARG A 114 -8.32 -12.07 -0.08
C ARG A 114 -7.81 -13.02 -1.16
N ILE A 115 -8.31 -14.26 -1.17
CA ILE A 115 -8.04 -15.20 -2.27
C ILE A 115 -8.55 -14.60 -3.59
N GLY A 116 -9.75 -14.02 -3.58
CA GLY A 116 -10.35 -13.31 -4.71
C GLY A 116 -9.43 -12.20 -5.22
N GLN A 117 -8.92 -11.32 -4.36
CA GLN A 117 -8.00 -10.24 -4.73
C GLN A 117 -6.72 -10.74 -5.42
N PHE A 118 -6.16 -11.87 -4.97
CA PHE A 118 -4.98 -12.48 -5.62
C PHE A 118 -5.28 -13.09 -7.00
N GLN A 119 -6.54 -13.45 -7.24
CA GLN A 119 -6.98 -14.09 -8.48
C GLN A 119 -7.67 -13.13 -9.44
N GLU A 120 -8.03 -11.94 -8.96
CA GLU A 120 -8.74 -10.94 -9.73
C GLU A 120 -7.91 -10.55 -10.95
N SER A 121 -8.53 -10.65 -12.12
CA SER A 121 -7.93 -10.28 -13.40
C SER A 121 -8.94 -9.47 -14.22
N GLY A 122 -8.47 -8.44 -14.91
CA GLY A 122 -9.30 -7.68 -15.84
C GLY A 122 -9.71 -8.53 -17.05
N ARG A 123 -10.84 -8.17 -17.70
CA ARG A 123 -11.32 -8.85 -18.90
C ARG A 123 -10.22 -8.94 -19.96
N GLY A 124 -9.93 -10.16 -20.42
CA GLY A 124 -8.93 -10.42 -21.45
C GLY A 124 -7.47 -10.39 -20.98
N THR A 125 -7.22 -10.28 -19.67
CA THR A 125 -5.86 -10.30 -19.11
C THR A 125 -5.64 -11.56 -18.27
N VAL A 126 -4.45 -12.16 -18.39
CA VAL A 126 -4.06 -13.33 -17.58
C VAL A 126 -3.35 -12.91 -16.28
N ALA A 127 -2.80 -11.71 -16.24
CA ALA A 127 -2.09 -11.19 -15.08
C ALA A 127 -3.08 -10.66 -14.01
N PRO A 128 -2.89 -11.02 -12.72
CA PRO A 128 -3.66 -10.45 -11.62
C PRO A 128 -3.63 -8.91 -11.60
N THR A 129 -4.75 -8.27 -11.23
CA THR A 129 -4.91 -6.81 -11.19
C THR A 129 -3.83 -6.14 -10.33
N MET A 130 -3.52 -6.70 -9.16
CA MET A 130 -2.48 -6.20 -8.26
C MET A 130 -1.08 -6.16 -8.91
N ILE A 131 -0.74 -7.17 -9.74
CA ILE A 131 0.52 -7.18 -10.48
C ILE A 131 0.48 -6.14 -11.60
N ARG A 132 -0.63 -6.05 -12.34
CA ARG A 132 -0.80 -5.07 -13.43
C ARG A 132 -0.69 -3.63 -12.93
N GLN A 133 -1.34 -3.30 -11.82
CA GLN A 133 -1.25 -1.97 -11.21
C GLN A 133 0.20 -1.65 -10.84
N ALA A 134 0.93 -2.58 -10.22
CA ALA A 134 2.34 -2.37 -9.91
C ALA A 134 3.22 -2.18 -11.16
N GLN A 135 2.97 -2.92 -12.25
CA GLN A 135 3.67 -2.70 -13.52
C GLN A 135 3.37 -1.32 -14.14
N GLN A 136 2.12 -0.86 -14.04
CA GLN A 136 1.73 0.49 -14.49
C GLN A 136 2.44 1.56 -13.65
N GLN A 137 2.50 1.37 -12.33
CA GLN A 137 3.23 2.25 -11.41
C GLN A 137 4.73 2.30 -11.74
N GLN A 138 5.39 1.15 -11.98
CA GLN A 138 6.79 1.09 -12.41
C GLN A 138 7.00 1.86 -13.73
N THR A 139 6.15 1.58 -14.73
CA THR A 139 6.24 2.20 -16.05
C THR A 139 6.10 3.71 -15.96
N PHE A 140 5.08 4.19 -15.24
CA PHE A 140 4.85 5.62 -15.06
C PHE A 140 5.99 6.30 -14.32
N GLN A 141 6.42 5.73 -13.18
CA GLN A 141 7.49 6.32 -12.36
C GLN A 141 8.85 6.32 -13.05
N SER A 142 9.12 5.38 -13.97
CA SER A 142 10.39 5.32 -14.73
C SER A 142 10.67 6.55 -15.59
N ARG A 143 9.65 7.40 -15.81
CA ARG A 143 9.74 8.65 -16.58
C ARG A 143 10.36 9.80 -15.78
N PHE A 144 10.51 9.63 -14.47
CA PHE A 144 11.01 10.64 -13.55
C PHE A 144 12.28 10.16 -12.86
N THR A 145 13.04 11.07 -12.26
CA THR A 145 14.27 10.71 -11.55
C THR A 145 14.00 9.83 -10.32
N GLY A 146 12.77 9.85 -9.78
CA GLY A 146 12.48 9.32 -8.46
C GLY A 146 13.22 10.09 -7.37
N GLY A 147 13.51 9.42 -6.26
CA GLY A 147 14.28 9.97 -5.15
C GLY A 147 13.85 9.42 -3.80
N ALA A 148 14.39 9.99 -2.72
CA ALA A 148 14.13 9.53 -1.34
C ALA A 148 12.67 9.71 -0.92
N PHE A 149 11.97 10.68 -1.51
CA PHE A 149 10.59 11.01 -1.15
C PHE A 149 9.55 10.33 -2.04
N ALA A 150 9.93 9.71 -3.16
CA ALA A 150 9.00 8.95 -3.98
C ALA A 150 8.59 7.62 -3.31
N GLY A 151 7.35 7.19 -3.51
CA GLY A 151 6.83 5.91 -3.05
C GLY A 151 5.46 6.02 -2.40
N TYR A 152 5.06 4.94 -1.74
CA TYR A 152 3.72 4.74 -1.21
C TYR A 152 3.79 4.55 0.30
N TRP A 153 3.11 5.42 1.03
CA TRP A 153 2.75 5.17 2.42
C TRP A 153 1.29 4.75 2.45
N THR A 154 1.08 3.45 2.55
CA THR A 154 -0.26 2.86 2.46
C THR A 154 -0.67 2.24 3.79
N THR A 155 -1.90 2.54 4.18
CA THR A 155 -2.59 1.97 5.34
C THR A 155 -3.82 1.22 4.89
N CYS A 156 -4.05 0.04 5.44
CA CYS A 156 -5.22 -0.77 5.12
C CYS A 156 -5.92 -1.23 6.39
N ASP A 157 -7.25 -1.30 6.34
CA ASP A 157 -8.08 -1.83 7.42
C ASP A 157 -9.30 -2.55 6.84
N VAL A 158 -9.98 -3.33 7.67
CA VAL A 158 -11.35 -3.75 7.40
C VAL A 158 -12.26 -2.61 7.85
N LEU A 159 -13.05 -2.06 6.93
CA LEU A 159 -13.84 -0.86 7.16
C LEU A 159 -14.99 -1.11 8.14
N PRO A 160 -15.28 -0.16 9.05
CA PRO A 160 -16.41 -0.28 9.96
C PRO A 160 -17.75 -0.39 9.23
N GLY A 161 -18.63 -1.26 9.72
CA GLY A 161 -19.98 -1.47 9.17
C GLY A 161 -20.07 -2.50 8.05
N ASP A 162 -18.93 -2.94 7.51
CA ASP A 162 -18.82 -4.10 6.63
C ASP A 162 -17.61 -4.94 7.09
N ASP A 163 -17.89 -5.94 7.94
CA ASP A 163 -16.88 -6.75 8.65
C ASP A 163 -15.95 -7.57 7.74
N VAL A 164 -16.14 -7.47 6.41
CA VAL A 164 -15.34 -8.17 5.40
C VAL A 164 -14.77 -7.25 4.32
N ASP A 165 -15.03 -5.93 4.37
CA ASP A 165 -14.54 -4.95 3.39
C ASP A 165 -13.13 -4.47 3.75
N TYR A 166 -12.13 -5.16 3.21
CA TYR A 166 -10.73 -4.75 3.32
C TYR A 166 -10.38 -3.71 2.26
N ALA A 167 -10.06 -2.50 2.71
CA ALA A 167 -9.68 -1.38 1.85
C ALA A 167 -8.32 -0.81 2.23
N CYS A 168 -7.63 -0.25 1.24
CA CYS A 168 -6.33 0.40 1.39
C CYS A 168 -6.41 1.84 0.90
N PHE A 169 -5.79 2.75 1.65
CA PHE A 169 -5.63 4.16 1.31
C PHE A 169 -4.16 4.52 1.43
N ALA A 170 -3.70 5.53 0.68
CA ALA A 170 -2.28 5.84 0.65
C ALA A 170 -1.98 7.32 0.50
N ILE A 171 -0.89 7.74 1.13
CA ILE A 171 -0.13 8.89 0.68
C ILE A 171 0.84 8.42 -0.42
N ARG A 172 0.59 8.90 -1.63
CA ARG A 172 1.35 8.57 -2.84
C ARG A 172 2.28 9.74 -3.14
N HIS A 173 3.58 9.48 -3.25
CA HIS A 173 4.58 10.49 -3.58
C HIS A 173 5.28 10.17 -4.88
N TYR A 174 5.39 11.19 -5.71
CA TYR A 174 6.12 11.16 -6.97
C TYR A 174 7.20 12.23 -6.92
N GLN A 175 8.39 11.92 -7.45
CA GLN A 175 9.53 12.84 -7.39
C GLN A 175 10.25 12.93 -8.73
N ASN A 176 10.59 14.16 -9.11
CA ASN A 176 11.40 14.49 -10.27
C ASN A 176 12.36 15.64 -9.93
N ASN A 177 13.65 15.36 -9.85
CA ASN A 177 14.67 16.21 -9.25
C ASN A 177 14.23 16.65 -7.84
N ASP A 178 14.22 17.96 -7.59
CA ASP A 178 13.79 18.53 -6.31
C ASP A 178 12.26 18.66 -6.22
N ARG A 179 11.48 18.43 -7.28
CA ARG A 179 10.02 18.55 -7.23
C ARG A 179 9.41 17.26 -6.68
N VAL A 180 8.56 17.39 -5.66
CA VAL A 180 7.75 16.30 -5.09
C VAL A 180 6.27 16.64 -5.21
N CYS A 181 5.50 15.73 -5.80
CA CYS A 181 4.05 15.84 -5.96
C CYS A 181 3.41 14.69 -5.20
N SER A 182 2.48 15.00 -4.30
CA SER A 182 1.89 14.00 -3.41
C SER A 182 0.37 14.00 -3.51
N VAL A 183 -0.24 12.83 -3.44
CA VAL A 183 -1.67 12.66 -3.14
C VAL A 183 -1.78 12.05 -1.76
N ASP A 184 -2.50 12.71 -0.87
CA ASP A 184 -2.90 12.16 0.41
C ASP A 184 -4.37 11.74 0.30
N GLU A 185 -4.60 10.44 0.37
CA GLU A 185 -5.91 9.85 0.35
C GLU A 185 -6.12 9.08 1.64
N SER A 186 -7.23 9.37 2.31
CA SER A 186 -7.56 8.76 3.60
C SER A 186 -9.06 8.53 3.72
N TRP A 187 -9.43 7.57 4.54
CA TRP A 187 -10.82 7.34 4.91
C TRP A 187 -11.05 7.75 6.36
N ALA A 188 -12.10 8.55 6.58
CA ALA A 188 -12.56 8.92 7.90
C ALA A 188 -14.07 9.19 7.87
N SER A 189 -14.77 8.93 8.97
CA SER A 189 -16.18 9.30 9.12
C SER A 189 -17.10 8.87 7.97
N GLY A 190 -16.82 7.72 7.33
CA GLY A 190 -17.61 7.19 6.21
C GLY A 190 -17.35 7.84 4.85
N ALA A 191 -16.32 8.70 4.72
CA ALA A 191 -15.97 9.35 3.46
C ALA A 191 -14.47 9.21 3.15
N VAL A 192 -14.16 9.21 1.85
CA VAL A 192 -12.77 9.34 1.36
C VAL A 192 -12.45 10.82 1.22
N TYR A 193 -11.30 11.22 1.78
CA TYR A 193 -10.73 12.54 1.67
C TYR A 193 -9.50 12.47 0.80
N THR A 194 -9.41 13.37 -0.18
CA THR A 194 -8.27 13.47 -1.08
C THR A 194 -7.71 14.88 -1.06
N LYS A 195 -6.41 14.99 -0.77
CA LYS A 195 -5.62 16.22 -0.87
C LYS A 195 -4.44 16.01 -1.80
N ARG A 196 -4.01 17.07 -2.47
CA ARG A 196 -2.76 17.07 -3.23
C ARG A 196 -1.81 18.11 -2.69
N TYR A 197 -0.51 17.79 -2.75
CA TYR A 197 0.57 18.65 -2.31
C TYR A 197 1.61 18.81 -3.40
N VAL A 198 2.14 20.01 -3.51
CA VAL A 198 3.32 20.34 -4.32
C VAL A 198 4.40 20.81 -3.37
N ALA A 199 5.58 20.20 -3.43
CA ALA A 199 6.73 20.56 -2.63
C ALA A 199 8.00 20.61 -3.46
N ASN A 200 8.97 21.39 -2.99
CA ASN A 200 10.35 21.31 -3.47
C ASN A 200 11.25 20.80 -2.36
N VAL A 201 12.25 20.00 -2.70
CA VAL A 201 13.31 19.61 -1.78
C VAL A 201 14.28 20.78 -1.66
N VAL A 202 14.38 21.35 -0.46
CA VAL A 202 15.35 22.39 -0.12
C VAL A 202 16.14 21.90 1.08
N ASP A 203 17.47 21.97 1.00
CA ASP A 203 18.37 21.47 2.05
C ASP A 203 18.07 20.02 2.48
N GLY A 204 17.69 19.18 1.51
CA GLY A 204 17.38 17.78 1.71
C GLY A 204 16.03 17.50 2.38
N LYS A 205 15.14 18.49 2.50
CA LYS A 205 13.81 18.34 3.10
C LYS A 205 12.70 18.82 2.16
N PRO A 206 11.52 18.19 2.14
CA PRO A 206 10.38 18.69 1.38
C PRO A 206 9.81 19.96 2.02
N HIS A 207 9.73 21.02 1.24
CA HIS A 207 9.04 22.26 1.59
C HIS A 207 7.79 22.37 0.71
N VAL A 208 6.61 22.24 1.33
CA VAL A 208 5.34 22.36 0.63
C VAL A 208 5.12 23.81 0.21
N ILE A 209 4.88 24.00 -1.08
CA ILE A 209 4.64 25.30 -1.71
C ILE A 209 3.18 25.48 -2.14
N ALA A 210 2.43 24.39 -2.29
CA ALA A 210 1.01 24.46 -2.54
C ALA A 210 0.25 23.21 -2.08
N SER A 211 -1.03 23.36 -1.77
CA SER A 211 -1.97 22.26 -1.55
C SER A 211 -3.35 22.56 -2.13
N CYS A 212 -4.14 21.51 -2.33
CA CYS A 212 -5.56 21.61 -2.64
C CYS A 212 -6.29 20.36 -2.09
N SER A 213 -7.61 20.42 -2.07
CA SER A 213 -8.49 19.36 -1.58
C SER A 213 -9.58 19.05 -2.62
N PHE A 214 -10.25 17.91 -2.49
CA PHE A 214 -11.51 17.62 -3.18
C PHE A 214 -12.71 17.60 -2.22
N SER A 215 -12.45 17.76 -0.93
CA SER A 215 -13.43 17.52 0.15
C SER A 215 -13.71 18.79 0.97
N SER A 216 -13.27 19.97 0.53
CA SER A 216 -13.49 21.25 1.21
C SER A 216 -13.93 22.35 0.24
N ALA A 217 -14.76 23.28 0.71
CA ALA A 217 -15.42 24.29 -0.12
C ALA A 217 -14.47 25.33 -0.77
N ASP A 218 -13.28 25.54 -0.22
CA ASP A 218 -12.39 26.65 -0.62
C ASP A 218 -11.15 26.23 -1.42
N GLU A 219 -10.94 24.93 -1.63
CA GLU A 219 -9.75 24.39 -2.29
C GLU A 219 -10.18 23.30 -3.26
N ALA A 220 -9.97 23.54 -4.56
CA ALA A 220 -10.33 22.61 -5.63
C ALA A 220 -9.09 22.27 -6.45
N CYS A 221 -8.73 20.99 -6.49
CA CYS A 221 -7.53 20.54 -7.19
C CYS A 221 -7.63 20.59 -8.73
N ALA A 222 -8.83 20.68 -9.28
CA ALA A 222 -9.09 20.76 -10.70
C ALA A 222 -10.30 21.67 -10.98
N THR A 223 -10.35 22.25 -12.18
CA THR A 223 -11.53 22.95 -12.65
C THR A 223 -12.57 21.92 -13.09
N VAL A 224 -13.75 21.92 -12.47
CA VAL A 224 -14.85 21.01 -12.80
C VAL A 224 -16.13 21.83 -12.99
N GLY A 225 -16.66 21.84 -14.22
CA GLY A 225 -17.77 22.72 -14.57
C GLY A 225 -17.41 24.18 -14.33
N ASP A 226 -18.21 24.87 -13.51
CA ASP A 226 -18.01 26.27 -13.15
C ASP A 226 -17.07 26.48 -11.95
N THR A 227 -16.71 25.41 -11.23
CA THR A 227 -15.79 25.49 -10.09
C THR A 227 -14.36 25.52 -10.60
N LYS A 228 -13.69 26.66 -10.50
CA LYS A 228 -12.27 26.80 -10.86
C LYS A 228 -11.36 26.11 -9.86
N ALA A 229 -10.26 25.54 -10.34
CA ALA A 229 -9.19 25.09 -9.47
C ALA A 229 -8.71 26.24 -8.57
N ASN A 230 -8.61 25.99 -7.27
CA ASN A 230 -8.14 26.94 -6.28
C ASN A 230 -7.13 26.25 -5.35
N TRP A 231 -5.87 26.65 -5.47
CA TRP A 231 -4.74 26.10 -4.74
C TRP A 231 -4.33 27.01 -3.59
N ASN A 232 -4.21 26.46 -2.39
CA ASN A 232 -3.56 27.17 -1.29
C ASN A 232 -2.05 27.25 -1.57
N ARG A 233 -1.51 28.46 -1.78
CA ARG A 233 -0.08 28.72 -2.06
C ARG A 233 0.76 29.03 -0.82
N LYS A 234 0.14 29.04 0.35
CA LYS A 234 0.81 29.20 1.65
C LYS A 234 0.26 28.16 2.64
N PRO A 235 0.31 26.86 2.30
CA PRO A 235 -0.22 25.84 3.18
C PRO A 235 0.65 25.75 4.43
N GLU A 236 0.01 25.42 5.54
CA GLU A 236 0.75 24.98 6.72
C GLU A 236 1.54 23.70 6.39
N ALA A 237 2.70 23.55 7.01
CA ALA A 237 3.52 22.36 6.80
C ALA A 237 2.76 21.12 7.30
N PRO A 238 2.51 20.10 6.44
CA PRO A 238 1.80 18.91 6.87
C PRO A 238 2.68 18.08 7.81
N GLN A 239 2.11 17.63 8.94
CA GLN A 239 2.85 16.91 9.97
C GLN A 239 3.22 15.46 9.59
N TYR A 240 2.42 14.80 8.75
CA TYR A 240 2.52 13.35 8.51
C TYR A 240 2.67 12.96 7.04
N VAL A 241 2.90 13.92 6.14
CA VAL A 241 2.91 13.64 4.70
C VAL A 241 4.25 13.05 4.25
N TYR A 242 5.40 13.55 4.74
CA TYR A 242 6.70 13.09 4.25
C TYR A 242 7.41 12.18 5.25
N ALA A 243 7.69 10.95 4.83
CA ALA A 243 8.36 9.96 5.67
C ALA A 243 9.85 10.24 5.84
N ASP A 244 10.39 9.98 7.04
CA ASP A 244 11.82 10.06 7.34
C ASP A 244 12.64 8.90 6.75
N LYS A 245 11.95 7.84 6.31
CA LYS A 245 12.55 6.63 5.75
C LYS A 245 12.05 6.43 4.32
N PRO A 246 12.87 5.83 3.43
CA PRO A 246 12.44 5.50 2.08
C PRO A 246 11.18 4.65 2.09
N LEU A 247 10.21 5.06 1.29
CA LEU A 247 8.95 4.34 1.10
C LEU A 247 9.08 3.22 0.05
N PRO A 248 8.24 2.17 0.14
CA PRO A 248 8.04 1.23 -0.95
C PRO A 248 7.75 1.97 -2.26
N LYS A 249 8.40 1.58 -3.35
CA LYS A 249 8.22 2.25 -4.65
C LYS A 249 6.94 1.83 -5.38
N LEU A 250 6.32 0.74 -4.96
CA LEU A 250 5.16 0.13 -5.59
C LEU A 250 4.19 -0.34 -4.53
N ASP A 251 2.90 -0.25 -4.85
CA ASP A 251 1.84 -0.82 -4.05
C ASP A 251 0.65 -1.20 -4.93
N GLY A 252 0.53 -2.48 -5.27
CA GLY A 252 -0.54 -2.98 -6.13
C GLY A 252 -1.92 -3.05 -5.44
N GLU A 253 -2.06 -2.64 -4.19
CA GLU A 253 -3.37 -2.41 -3.56
C GLU A 253 -3.96 -1.04 -3.95
N ILE A 254 -3.12 -0.15 -4.48
CA ILE A 254 -3.47 1.24 -4.75
C ILE A 254 -3.62 1.45 -6.25
N ASP A 255 -4.86 1.70 -6.69
CA ASP A 255 -5.09 2.20 -8.03
C ASP A 255 -4.68 3.67 -8.11
N ALA A 256 -3.69 3.95 -8.96
CA ALA A 256 -3.15 5.29 -9.17
C ALA A 256 -3.33 5.74 -10.61
N SER A 257 -4.24 5.12 -11.38
CA SER A 257 -4.48 5.48 -12.78
C SER A 257 -4.85 6.95 -12.94
N ASP A 258 -5.66 7.47 -12.01
CA ASP A 258 -6.22 8.83 -12.03
C ASP A 258 -5.19 9.90 -11.68
N ASP A 259 -4.00 9.48 -11.23
CA ASP A 259 -2.91 10.40 -10.90
C ASP A 259 -2.07 10.81 -12.11
N THR A 260 -2.11 10.04 -13.19
CA THR A 260 -1.17 10.12 -14.31
C THR A 260 -1.03 11.54 -14.89
N GLU A 261 -2.15 12.18 -15.25
CA GLU A 261 -2.14 13.48 -15.93
C GLU A 261 -1.64 14.60 -15.02
N TRP A 262 -2.18 14.69 -13.81
CA TRP A 262 -1.84 15.79 -12.90
C TRP A 262 -0.42 15.65 -12.35
N VAL A 263 0.03 14.43 -12.02
CA VAL A 263 1.39 14.18 -11.54
C VAL A 263 2.39 14.56 -12.62
N GLN A 264 2.12 14.21 -13.88
CA GLN A 264 3.00 14.59 -14.98
C GLN A 264 3.12 16.11 -15.10
N ALA A 265 2.01 16.85 -15.06
CA ALA A 265 2.04 18.31 -15.06
C ALA A 265 2.82 18.85 -13.85
N CYS A 266 2.48 18.38 -12.64
CA CYS A 266 3.08 18.83 -11.39
C CYS A 266 4.60 18.64 -11.32
N LEU A 267 5.11 17.53 -11.87
CA LEU A 267 6.53 17.18 -11.83
C LEU A 267 7.38 17.81 -12.94
N THR A 268 6.77 18.31 -14.01
CA THR A 268 7.50 18.73 -15.22
C THR A 268 7.26 20.18 -15.62
N ASP A 269 6.12 20.78 -15.25
CA ASP A 269 5.85 22.19 -15.49
C ASP A 269 6.40 23.04 -14.33
N PRO A 270 7.42 23.89 -14.57
CA PRO A 270 7.96 24.78 -13.53
C PRO A 270 6.93 25.80 -13.03
N GLY A 271 5.89 26.09 -13.83
CA GLY A 271 4.78 26.97 -13.47
C GLY A 271 3.68 26.33 -12.63
N TYR A 272 3.74 25.02 -12.35
CA TYR A 272 2.71 24.32 -11.59
C TYR A 272 2.80 24.61 -10.08
N PRO A 273 1.65 24.83 -9.39
CA PRO A 273 0.28 24.84 -9.92
C PRO A 273 -0.04 26.13 -10.72
N PRO A 274 -0.99 26.08 -11.68
CA PRO A 274 -1.36 27.23 -12.52
C PRO A 274 -1.75 28.48 -11.72
N ALA A 275 -1.49 29.66 -12.25
CA ALA A 275 -1.96 30.93 -11.67
C ALA A 275 -3.50 30.96 -11.57
N GLN A 276 -4.02 31.65 -10.55
CA GLN A 276 -5.45 31.79 -10.26
C GLN A 276 -6.04 33.05 -10.90
#